data_AF-A0ABD7QQH7-F1
#
_entry.id   AF-A0ABD7QQH7-F1
#
_cell.length_a   1.000
_cell.length_b   1.000
_cell.length_c   1.000
_cell.angle_alpha   90.00
_cell.angle_beta   90.00
_cell.angle_gamma   90.00
#
_symmetry.space_group_name_H-M   'P 1'
#
loop_
_entity.id
_entity.type
_entity.pdbx_description
1 polymer ?
#
loop_
_entity_poly.entity_id
_entity_poly.type
_entity_poly.pdbx_seq_one_letter_code
_entity_poly.pdbx_strand_id
1 'polypeptide(L)'
;MDWGSVSDWFSAGCNLVMASVAVYAAMNAKDWLSPKLNERKFKFADEVIDDFCKLQQEALYLHSDVKQLINTDPAEQGGAENFKKYWSSFYNRDSIYRRNTINLNTKMERMVLWGLKPKNKKEFDNVINLHLKLSYTISDALAVGAEDVGLRLKNSFEYDRKISMKYKAVRVAHNNIIDHYNNLFIS
;
A
#
# COMPACT_ATOMS: atom_id res chain seq x y z
N MET A 1 57.59 21.22 41.25
CA MET A 1 57.45 19.91 40.58
C MET A 1 55.98 19.76 40.23
N ASP A 2 55.63 20.12 39.00
CA ASP A 2 54.27 20.09 38.48
C ASP A 2 53.84 18.66 38.19
N TRP A 3 53.11 18.05 39.12
CA TRP A 3 52.34 16.83 38.89
C TRP A 3 51.03 17.09 38.10
N GLY A 4 50.90 18.27 37.49
CA GLY A 4 49.72 18.67 36.72
C GLY A 4 49.75 18.28 35.24
N SER A 5 50.89 17.90 34.65
CA SER A 5 51.00 17.72 33.19
C SER A 5 50.99 16.26 32.69
N VAL A 6 51.16 15.27 33.56
CA VAL A 6 51.17 13.85 33.15
C VAL A 6 49.75 13.29 33.11
N SER A 7 48.87 13.69 34.04
CA SER A 7 47.46 13.26 34.09
C SER A 7 46.64 13.74 32.89
N ASP A 8 46.93 14.94 32.37
CA ASP A 8 46.21 15.50 31.22
C ASP A 8 46.55 14.80 29.89
N TRP A 9 47.77 14.26 29.75
CA TRP A 9 48.14 13.49 28.56
C TRP A 9 47.51 12.10 28.56
N PHE A 10 47.51 11.40 29.71
CA PHE A 10 46.91 10.06 29.82
C PHE A 10 45.38 10.10 29.63
N SER A 11 44.70 11.14 30.10
CA SER A 11 43.25 11.32 29.90
C SER A 11 42.89 11.73 28.48
N ALA A 12 43.68 12.61 27.83
CA ALA A 12 43.51 12.95 26.42
C ALA A 12 43.77 11.75 25.48
N GLY A 13 44.77 10.91 25.80
CA GLY A 13 45.08 9.68 25.09
C GLY A 13 43.95 8.64 25.17
N CYS A 14 43.34 8.45 26.35
CA CYS A 14 42.19 7.54 26.51
C CYS A 14 40.97 7.95 25.68
N ASN A 15 40.68 9.25 25.58
CA ASN A 15 39.59 9.75 24.74
C ASN A 15 39.88 9.58 23.24
N LEU A 16 41.14 9.77 22.83
CA LEU A 16 41.59 9.52 21.46
C LEU A 16 41.49 8.03 21.10
N VAL A 17 41.90 7.13 22.01
CA VAL A 17 41.85 5.68 21.81
C VAL A 17 40.41 5.19 21.74
N MET A 18 39.51 5.65 22.64
CA MET A 18 38.09 5.30 22.59
C MET A 18 37.40 5.86 21.34
N ALA A 19 37.73 7.08 20.91
CA ALA A 19 37.23 7.64 19.66
C ALA A 19 37.74 6.84 18.45
N SER A 20 39.01 6.41 18.47
CA SER A 20 39.61 5.60 17.40
C SER A 20 38.99 4.21 17.33
N VAL A 21 38.74 3.58 18.48
CA VAL A 21 38.05 2.29 18.58
C VAL A 21 36.59 2.43 18.17
N ALA A 22 35.90 3.52 18.51
CA ALA A 22 34.53 3.79 18.07
C ALA A 22 34.43 4.05 16.56
N VAL A 23 35.40 4.78 15.97
CA VAL A 23 35.49 4.98 14.52
C VAL A 23 35.82 3.66 13.81
N TYR A 24 36.77 2.88 14.32
CA TYR A 24 37.11 1.56 13.77
C TYR A 24 35.93 0.58 13.88
N ALA A 25 35.23 0.58 15.02
CA ALA A 25 34.00 -0.18 15.21
C ALA A 25 32.89 0.33 14.30
N ALA A 26 32.73 1.63 14.06
CA ALA A 26 31.75 2.21 13.14
C ALA A 26 32.06 1.90 11.67
N MET A 27 33.33 1.89 11.28
CA MET A 27 33.79 1.54 9.93
C MET A 27 33.60 0.04 9.66
N ASN A 28 34.05 -0.84 10.55
CA ASN A 28 33.71 -2.26 10.48
C ASN A 28 32.21 -2.47 10.65
N ALA A 29 31.52 -1.56 11.36
CA ALA A 29 30.08 -1.65 11.53
C ALA A 29 29.32 -1.35 10.22
N LYS A 30 29.87 -0.48 9.38
CA LYS A 30 29.31 -0.17 8.07
C LYS A 30 29.31 -1.39 7.16
N ASP A 31 30.32 -2.25 7.26
CA ASP A 31 30.49 -3.42 6.38
C ASP A 31 29.61 -4.63 6.78
N TRP A 32 29.29 -4.84 8.08
CA TRP A 32 28.28 -5.84 8.49
C TRP A 32 26.83 -5.30 8.50
N LEU A 33 26.63 -3.99 8.71
CA LEU A 33 25.30 -3.36 8.64
C LEU A 33 24.87 -3.16 7.20
N SER A 34 25.77 -2.86 6.26
CA SER A 34 25.41 -2.60 4.86
C SER A 34 24.64 -3.77 4.22
N PRO A 35 25.08 -5.05 4.33
CA PRO A 35 24.33 -6.19 3.83
C PRO A 35 22.96 -6.34 4.51
N LYS A 36 22.90 -6.29 5.85
CA LYS A 36 21.65 -6.41 6.62
C LYS A 36 20.68 -5.24 6.38
N LEU A 37 21.20 -4.04 6.18
CA LEU A 37 20.44 -2.84 5.87
C LEU A 37 19.91 -2.90 4.44
N ASN A 38 20.71 -3.37 3.49
CA ASN A 38 20.28 -3.57 2.11
C ASN A 38 19.25 -4.69 2.00
N GLU A 39 19.39 -5.78 2.75
CA GLU A 39 18.40 -6.84 2.87
C GLU A 39 17.07 -6.29 3.44
N ARG A 40 17.13 -5.49 4.51
CA ARG A 40 15.93 -4.85 5.07
C ARG A 40 15.27 -3.86 4.11
N LYS A 41 16.06 -3.08 3.36
CA LYS A 41 15.57 -2.17 2.32
C LYS A 41 14.88 -2.94 1.20
N PHE A 42 15.51 -4.00 0.71
CA PHE A 42 14.94 -4.87 -0.32
C PHE A 42 13.64 -5.49 0.17
N LYS A 43 13.63 -6.07 1.37
CA LYS A 43 12.44 -6.63 2.00
C LYS A 43 11.31 -5.61 2.13
N PHE A 44 11.61 -4.38 2.56
CA PHE A 44 10.59 -3.33 2.66
C PHE A 44 10.03 -2.95 1.28
N ALA A 45 10.88 -2.82 0.27
CA ALA A 45 10.45 -2.53 -1.10
C ALA A 45 9.59 -3.66 -1.67
N ASP A 46 9.99 -4.92 -1.46
CA ASP A 46 9.24 -6.11 -1.86
C ASP A 46 7.86 -6.16 -1.17
N GLU A 47 7.80 -5.92 0.14
CA GLU A 47 6.56 -5.83 0.90
C GLU A 47 5.64 -4.69 0.42
N VAL A 48 6.19 -3.59 -0.13
CA VAL A 48 5.38 -2.51 -0.72
C VAL A 48 4.77 -2.95 -2.04
N ILE A 49 5.54 -3.63 -2.90
CA ILE A 49 5.06 -4.16 -4.17
C ILE A 49 4.02 -5.27 -3.96
N ASP A 50 4.26 -6.17 -3.01
CA ASP A 50 3.30 -7.19 -2.62
C ASP A 50 1.97 -6.57 -2.13
N ASP A 51 2.02 -5.48 -1.36
CA ASP A 51 0.81 -4.76 -0.96
C ASP A 51 0.08 -4.12 -2.15
N PHE A 52 0.78 -3.62 -3.18
CA PHE A 52 0.15 -3.17 -4.43
C PHE A 52 -0.54 -4.32 -5.17
N CYS A 53 0.08 -5.50 -5.24
CA CYS A 53 -0.50 -6.69 -5.86
C CYS A 53 -1.73 -7.18 -5.10
N LYS A 54 -1.67 -7.24 -3.77
CA LYS A 54 -2.82 -7.56 -2.91
C LYS A 54 -3.95 -6.56 -3.11
N LEU A 55 -3.64 -5.27 -3.17
CA LEU A 55 -4.66 -4.24 -3.39
C LEU A 55 -5.32 -4.37 -4.77
N GLN A 56 -4.56 -4.74 -5.80
CA GLN A 56 -5.10 -5.04 -7.14
C GLN A 56 -6.04 -6.26 -7.10
N GLN A 57 -5.69 -7.29 -6.34
CA GLN A 57 -6.52 -8.48 -6.16
C GLN A 57 -7.81 -8.16 -5.38
N GLU A 58 -7.71 -7.38 -4.29
CA GLU A 58 -8.87 -6.89 -3.54
C GLU A 58 -9.81 -6.09 -4.44
N ALA A 59 -9.27 -5.21 -5.28
CA ALA A 59 -10.04 -4.41 -6.23
C ALA A 59 -10.78 -5.28 -7.25
N LEU A 60 -10.15 -6.34 -7.78
CA LEU A 60 -10.77 -7.29 -8.72
C LEU A 60 -11.97 -7.98 -8.08
N TYR A 61 -11.79 -8.57 -6.90
CA TYR A 61 -12.87 -9.30 -6.25
C TYR A 61 -14.00 -8.37 -5.83
N LEU A 62 -13.68 -7.22 -5.24
CA LEU A 62 -14.71 -6.25 -4.84
C LEU A 62 -15.48 -5.71 -6.06
N HIS A 63 -14.81 -5.39 -7.16
CA HIS A 63 -15.44 -4.99 -8.42
C HIS A 63 -16.42 -6.05 -8.92
N SER A 64 -15.96 -7.30 -9.02
CA SER A 64 -16.77 -8.41 -9.50
C SER A 64 -17.99 -8.66 -8.62
N ASP A 65 -17.79 -8.69 -7.31
CA ASP A 65 -18.83 -9.01 -6.34
C ASP A 65 -19.90 -7.91 -6.27
N VAL A 66 -19.49 -6.64 -6.24
CA VAL A 66 -20.43 -5.51 -6.26
C VAL A 66 -21.18 -5.46 -7.58
N LYS A 67 -20.51 -5.71 -8.70
CA LYS A 67 -21.14 -5.79 -10.01
C LYS A 67 -22.21 -6.89 -10.05
N GLN A 68 -21.92 -8.06 -9.50
CA GLN A 68 -22.89 -9.14 -9.41
C GLN A 68 -24.08 -8.72 -8.54
N LEU A 69 -23.82 -8.19 -7.34
CA LEU A 69 -24.86 -7.74 -6.41
C LEU A 69 -25.86 -6.77 -7.05
N ILE A 70 -25.37 -5.74 -7.75
CA ILE A 70 -26.22 -4.65 -8.28
C ILE A 70 -26.99 -5.05 -9.55
N ASN A 71 -26.54 -6.08 -10.25
CA ASN A 71 -27.12 -6.51 -11.53
C ASN A 71 -27.95 -7.79 -11.44
N THR A 72 -27.95 -8.48 -10.29
CA THR A 72 -28.72 -9.71 -10.08
C THR A 72 -29.98 -9.42 -9.26
N ASP A 73 -31.11 -10.02 -9.64
CA ASP A 73 -32.36 -9.89 -8.89
C ASP A 73 -32.20 -10.43 -7.45
N PRO A 74 -32.65 -9.70 -6.40
CA PRO A 74 -32.65 -10.22 -5.03
C PRO A 74 -33.27 -11.62 -4.86
N ALA A 75 -34.26 -12.00 -5.67
CA ALA A 75 -34.87 -13.34 -5.65
C ALA A 75 -33.86 -14.43 -6.04
N GLU A 76 -32.97 -14.15 -6.99
CA GLU A 76 -31.89 -15.05 -7.42
C GLU A 76 -30.74 -15.11 -6.40
N GLN A 77 -30.69 -14.15 -5.46
CA GLN A 77 -29.67 -14.05 -4.41
C GLN A 77 -30.13 -14.68 -3.08
N GLY A 78 -31.10 -15.58 -3.12
CA GLY A 78 -31.64 -16.24 -1.92
C GLY A 78 -32.61 -15.37 -1.13
N GLY A 79 -33.22 -14.36 -1.77
CA GLY A 79 -34.25 -13.50 -1.21
C GLY A 79 -33.72 -12.23 -0.53
N ALA A 80 -34.65 -11.36 -0.12
CA ALA A 80 -34.36 -10.01 0.38
C ALA A 80 -33.41 -9.99 1.60
N GLU A 81 -33.54 -10.95 2.51
CA GLU A 81 -32.70 -11.02 3.72
C GLU A 81 -31.24 -11.34 3.39
N ASN A 82 -31.01 -12.32 2.50
CA ASN A 82 -29.66 -12.66 2.05
C ASN A 82 -29.06 -11.53 1.22
N PHE A 83 -29.86 -10.91 0.35
CA PHE A 83 -29.45 -9.71 -0.39
C PHE A 83 -28.96 -8.59 0.55
N LYS A 84 -29.71 -8.28 1.63
CA LYS A 84 -29.32 -7.27 2.63
C LYS A 84 -28.03 -7.61 3.36
N LYS A 85 -27.81 -8.89 3.67
CA LYS A 85 -26.55 -9.38 4.26
C LYS A 85 -25.38 -9.20 3.31
N TYR A 86 -25.53 -9.58 2.04
CA TYR A 86 -24.49 -9.39 1.02
C TYR A 86 -24.18 -7.91 0.82
N TRP A 87 -25.20 -7.06 0.71
CA TRP A 87 -25.04 -5.62 0.60
C TRP A 87 -24.21 -5.02 1.74
N SER A 88 -24.57 -5.37 2.98
CA SER A 88 -23.85 -4.89 4.18
C SER A 88 -22.42 -5.42 4.24
N SER A 89 -22.22 -6.69 3.85
CA SER A 89 -20.90 -7.31 3.77
C SER A 89 -20.00 -6.60 2.75
N PHE A 90 -20.52 -6.30 1.55
CA PHE A 90 -19.76 -5.60 0.52
C PHE A 90 -19.48 -4.15 0.87
N TYR A 91 -20.40 -3.47 1.56
CA TYR A 91 -20.14 -2.14 2.11
C TYR A 91 -18.98 -2.14 3.12
N ASN A 92 -18.93 -3.15 4.01
CA ASN A 92 -17.80 -3.31 4.93
C ASN A 92 -16.50 -3.65 4.20
N ARG A 93 -16.55 -4.50 3.16
CA ARG A 93 -15.37 -4.82 2.34
C ARG A 93 -14.83 -3.61 1.59
N ASP A 94 -15.68 -2.73 1.05
CA ASP A 94 -15.26 -1.44 0.48
C ASP A 94 -14.54 -0.57 1.52
N SER A 95 -15.08 -0.47 2.73
CA SER A 95 -14.44 0.28 3.82
C SER A 95 -13.05 -0.26 4.20
N ILE A 96 -12.89 -1.59 4.22
CA ILE A 96 -11.59 -2.24 4.46
C ILE A 96 -10.63 -1.96 3.30
N TYR A 97 -11.07 -2.17 2.06
CA TYR A 97 -10.27 -1.92 0.86
C TYR A 97 -9.79 -0.47 0.77
N ARG A 98 -10.65 0.50 1.10
CA ARG A 98 -10.28 1.93 1.19
C ARG A 98 -9.20 2.18 2.22
N ARG A 99 -9.34 1.57 3.40
CA ARG A 99 -8.36 1.67 4.48
C ARG A 99 -7.01 1.06 4.07
N ASN A 100 -7.02 -0.09 3.41
CA ASN A 100 -5.82 -0.73 2.88
C ASN A 100 -5.12 0.17 1.84
N THR A 101 -5.89 0.83 0.97
CA THR A 101 -5.36 1.81 0.02
C THR A 101 -4.66 2.98 0.72
N ILE A 102 -5.27 3.54 1.76
CA ILE A 102 -4.68 4.64 2.56
C ILE A 102 -3.43 4.14 3.30
N ASN A 103 -3.48 2.94 3.88
CA ASN A 103 -2.34 2.35 4.57
C ASN A 103 -1.15 2.13 3.64
N LEU A 104 -1.39 1.72 2.39
CA LEU A 104 -0.35 1.58 1.37
C LEU A 104 0.29 2.94 1.03
N ASN A 105 -0.51 4.01 0.92
CA ASN A 105 0.03 5.36 0.74
C ASN A 105 0.95 5.75 1.91
N THR A 106 0.51 5.54 3.15
CA THR A 106 1.33 5.79 4.34
C THR A 106 2.60 4.93 4.35
N LYS A 107 2.51 3.67 3.90
CA LYS A 107 3.67 2.77 3.79
C LYS A 107 4.67 3.26 2.73
N MET A 108 4.18 3.75 1.60
CA MET A 108 4.99 4.39 0.55
C MET A 108 5.73 5.63 1.09
N GLU A 109 5.06 6.48 1.86
CA GLU A 109 5.70 7.65 2.49
C GLU A 109 6.82 7.23 3.46
N ARG A 110 6.63 6.12 4.19
CA ARG A 110 7.62 5.57 5.12
C ARG A 110 8.87 4.97 4.44
N MET A 111 8.88 4.79 3.11
CA MET A 111 10.08 4.37 2.37
C MET A 111 11.28 5.28 2.64
N VAL A 112 11.04 6.58 2.88
CA VAL A 112 12.10 7.56 3.14
C VAL A 112 12.92 7.23 4.39
N LEU A 113 12.32 6.57 5.39
CA LEU A 113 12.99 6.15 6.62
C LEU A 113 14.07 5.08 6.35
N TRP A 114 13.94 4.37 5.23
CA TRP A 114 14.88 3.37 4.76
C TRP A 114 15.85 3.93 3.72
N GLY A 115 15.82 5.24 3.45
CA GLY A 115 16.57 5.88 2.36
C GLY A 115 16.12 5.44 0.98
N LEU A 116 14.89 4.92 0.86
CA LEU A 116 14.29 4.47 -0.39
C LEU A 116 13.41 5.57 -0.97
N LYS A 117 13.35 5.63 -2.30
CA LYS A 117 12.41 6.47 -3.04
C LYS A 117 11.94 5.73 -4.29
N PRO A 118 10.65 5.79 -4.65
CA PRO A 118 10.18 5.23 -5.91
C PRO A 118 10.83 5.96 -7.08
N LYS A 119 11.27 5.20 -8.09
CA LYS A 119 11.86 5.75 -9.32
C LYS A 119 10.89 6.68 -10.04
N ASN A 120 9.61 6.31 -10.08
CA ASN A 120 8.54 7.14 -10.64
C ASN A 120 7.40 7.32 -9.64
N LYS A 121 7.61 8.19 -8.63
CA LYS A 121 6.62 8.45 -7.56
C LYS A 121 5.21 8.73 -8.11
N LYS A 122 5.12 9.50 -9.21
CA LYS A 122 3.84 9.87 -9.82
C LYS A 122 3.03 8.66 -10.29
N GLU A 123 3.68 7.59 -10.75
CA GLU A 123 2.97 6.37 -11.17
C GLU A 123 2.36 5.64 -9.97
N PHE A 124 3.11 5.49 -8.88
CA PHE A 124 2.60 4.89 -7.64
C PHE A 124 1.48 5.73 -7.01
N ASP A 125 1.66 7.06 -6.95
CA ASP A 125 0.63 7.99 -6.47
C ASP A 125 -0.63 7.88 -7.35
N ASN A 126 -0.48 7.72 -8.66
CA ASN A 126 -1.60 7.54 -9.58
C ASN A 126 -2.36 6.22 -9.31
N VAL A 127 -1.66 5.12 -9.07
CA VAL A 127 -2.28 3.82 -8.71
C VAL A 127 -3.13 3.98 -7.46
N ILE A 128 -2.57 4.54 -6.38
CA ILE A 128 -3.28 4.80 -5.11
C ILE A 128 -4.53 5.66 -5.34
N ASN A 129 -4.38 6.77 -6.08
CA ASN A 129 -5.48 7.68 -6.37
C ASN A 129 -6.61 7.00 -7.18
N LEU A 130 -6.27 6.10 -8.09
CA LEU A 130 -7.25 5.33 -8.85
C LEU A 130 -7.97 4.29 -7.99
N HIS A 131 -7.27 3.63 -7.06
CA HIS A 131 -7.88 2.72 -6.09
C HIS A 131 -8.88 3.46 -5.18
N LEU A 132 -8.53 4.66 -4.69
CA LEU A 132 -9.44 5.50 -3.91
C LEU A 132 -10.68 5.92 -4.73
N LYS A 133 -10.48 6.37 -5.98
CA LYS A 133 -11.60 6.71 -6.88
C LYS A 133 -12.53 5.52 -7.14
N LEU A 134 -11.98 4.32 -7.30
CA LEU A 134 -12.76 3.10 -7.42
C LEU A 134 -13.58 2.85 -6.14
N SER A 135 -12.95 2.91 -4.97
CA SER A 135 -13.65 2.73 -3.68
C SER A 135 -14.78 3.75 -3.51
N TYR A 136 -14.54 5.06 -3.74
CA TYR A 136 -15.61 6.05 -3.63
C TYR A 136 -16.78 5.77 -4.58
N THR A 137 -16.49 5.34 -5.81
CA THR A 137 -17.53 4.98 -6.78
C THR A 137 -18.35 3.76 -6.32
N ILE A 138 -17.70 2.78 -5.68
CA ILE A 138 -18.36 1.61 -5.09
C ILE A 138 -19.20 2.04 -3.87
N SER A 139 -18.64 2.87 -2.99
CA SER A 139 -19.34 3.43 -1.83
C SER A 139 -20.61 4.17 -2.25
N ASP A 140 -20.54 5.01 -3.29
CA ASP A 140 -21.70 5.73 -3.82
C ASP A 140 -22.80 4.77 -4.31
N ALA A 141 -22.42 3.70 -5.01
CA ALA A 141 -23.37 2.68 -5.46
C ALA A 141 -24.02 1.94 -4.30
N LEU A 142 -23.25 1.63 -3.25
CA LEU A 142 -23.73 0.92 -2.07
C LEU A 142 -24.49 1.82 -1.08
N ALA A 143 -24.35 3.14 -1.17
CA ALA A 143 -25.02 4.11 -0.29
C ALA A 143 -26.54 4.19 -0.53
N VAL A 144 -27.03 3.77 -1.70
CA VAL A 144 -28.48 3.64 -1.98
C VAL A 144 -29.18 2.71 -0.97
N GLY A 145 -28.45 1.73 -0.43
CA GLY A 145 -28.94 0.82 0.58
C GLY A 145 -29.73 -0.38 0.04
N ALA A 146 -29.89 -1.38 0.92
CA ALA A 146 -30.50 -2.66 0.58
C ALA A 146 -32.05 -2.61 0.48
N GLU A 147 -32.70 -1.50 0.79
CA GLU A 147 -34.16 -1.40 0.85
C GLU A 147 -34.77 -0.55 -0.28
N ASP A 148 -34.01 0.34 -0.91
CA ASP A 148 -34.51 1.21 -2.00
C ASP A 148 -34.43 0.53 -3.38
N VAL A 149 -35.31 -0.44 -3.61
CA VAL A 149 -35.33 -1.25 -4.85
C VAL A 149 -35.48 -0.39 -6.11
N GLY A 150 -36.36 0.62 -6.06
CA GLY A 150 -36.65 1.49 -7.20
C GLY A 150 -35.43 2.31 -7.62
N LEU A 151 -34.75 2.93 -6.66
CA LEU A 151 -33.54 3.71 -6.94
C LEU A 151 -32.39 2.82 -7.40
N ARG A 152 -32.25 1.61 -6.82
CA ARG A 152 -31.21 0.66 -7.24
C ARG A 152 -31.39 0.22 -8.69
N LEU A 153 -32.57 -0.26 -9.07
CA LEU A 153 -32.82 -0.78 -10.42
C LEU A 153 -32.64 0.31 -11.49
N LYS A 154 -33.07 1.54 -11.19
CA LYS A 154 -32.93 2.66 -12.11
C LYS A 154 -31.47 3.03 -12.40
N ASN A 155 -30.58 2.81 -11.42
CA ASN A 155 -29.19 3.24 -11.49
C ASN A 155 -28.17 2.10 -11.65
N SER A 156 -28.59 0.83 -11.60
CA SER A 156 -27.70 -0.34 -11.61
C SER A 156 -26.76 -0.35 -12.81
N PHE A 157 -27.29 -0.09 -14.01
CA PHE A 157 -26.50 0.01 -15.23
C PHE A 157 -25.46 1.14 -15.17
N GLU A 158 -25.85 2.31 -14.66
CA GLU A 158 -24.94 3.46 -14.56
C GLU A 158 -23.83 3.19 -13.53
N TYR A 159 -24.17 2.57 -12.39
CA TYR A 159 -23.19 2.17 -11.38
C TYR A 159 -22.24 1.10 -11.91
N ASP A 160 -22.73 0.03 -12.55
CA ASP A 160 -21.86 -0.99 -13.17
C ASP A 160 -20.89 -0.33 -14.15
N ARG A 161 -21.40 0.51 -15.06
CA ARG A 161 -20.56 1.20 -16.05
C ARG A 161 -19.47 2.02 -15.36
N LYS A 162 -19.82 2.83 -14.36
CA LYS A 162 -18.86 3.68 -13.63
C LYS A 162 -17.81 2.85 -12.89
N ILE A 163 -18.24 1.84 -12.12
CA ILE A 163 -17.35 0.96 -11.35
C ILE A 163 -16.40 0.21 -12.30
N SER A 164 -16.93 -0.38 -13.37
CA SER A 164 -16.14 -1.10 -14.38
C SER A 164 -15.12 -0.19 -15.09
N MET A 165 -15.48 1.06 -15.40
CA MET A 165 -14.54 2.04 -15.95
C MET A 165 -13.41 2.39 -14.97
N LYS A 166 -13.73 2.59 -13.68
CA LYS A 166 -12.72 2.88 -12.65
C LYS A 166 -11.81 1.68 -12.41
N TYR A 167 -12.36 0.47 -12.34
CA TYR A 167 -11.57 -0.75 -12.19
C TYR A 167 -10.62 -0.96 -13.39
N LYS A 168 -11.08 -0.71 -14.62
CA LYS A 168 -10.21 -0.75 -15.80
C LYS A 168 -9.03 0.22 -15.67
N ALA A 169 -9.26 1.44 -15.18
CA ALA A 169 -8.19 2.41 -14.97
C ALA A 169 -7.19 1.95 -13.90
N VAL A 170 -7.68 1.40 -12.78
CA VAL A 170 -6.86 0.76 -11.73
C VAL A 170 -5.96 -0.32 -12.33
N ARG A 171 -6.55 -1.27 -13.07
CA ARG A 171 -5.81 -2.38 -13.70
C ARG A 171 -4.72 -1.89 -14.66
N VAL A 172 -5.03 -0.90 -15.51
CA VAL A 172 -4.05 -0.33 -16.45
C VAL A 172 -2.90 0.33 -15.69
N ALA A 173 -3.20 1.13 -14.67
CA ALA A 173 -2.16 1.79 -13.88
C ALA A 173 -1.31 0.80 -13.08
N HIS A 174 -1.92 -0.26 -12.53
CA HIS A 174 -1.20 -1.34 -11.86
C HIS A 174 -0.26 -2.08 -12.81
N ASN A 175 -0.74 -2.46 -14.00
CA ASN A 175 0.10 -3.11 -15.00
C ASN A 175 1.31 -2.24 -15.36
N ASN A 176 1.13 -0.92 -15.49
CA ASN A 176 2.24 -0.02 -15.78
C ASN A 176 3.36 -0.08 -14.70
N ILE A 177 3.01 -0.17 -13.40
CA ILE A 177 4.03 -0.26 -12.34
C ILE A 177 4.71 -1.65 -12.31
N ILE A 178 4.00 -2.72 -12.68
CA ILE A 178 4.54 -4.09 -12.75
C ILE A 178 5.43 -4.29 -13.98
N ASP A 179 5.04 -3.76 -15.15
CA ASP A 179 5.84 -3.84 -16.37
C ASP A 179 7.18 -3.10 -16.20
N HIS A 180 7.21 -2.02 -15.43
CA HIS A 180 8.45 -1.35 -15.02
C HIS A 180 9.26 -2.15 -13.98
N TYR A 181 8.61 -2.95 -13.15
CA TYR A 181 9.25 -3.84 -12.18
C TYR A 181 10.00 -5.00 -12.87
N ASN A 182 9.48 -5.52 -13.98
CA ASN A 182 10.15 -6.55 -14.79
C ASN A 182 11.51 -6.09 -15.36
N ASN A 183 11.73 -4.77 -15.50
CA ASN A 183 13.02 -4.21 -15.91
C ASN A 183 14.06 -4.10 -14.77
N LEU A 184 13.75 -4.60 -13.56
CA LEU A 184 14.69 -4.74 -12.43
C LEU A 184 15.37 -6.11 -12.37
N PHE A 185 14.87 -7.11 -13.13
CA PHE A 185 15.45 -8.44 -13.23
C PHE A 185 15.78 -8.74 -14.70
N ILE A 186 16.98 -8.32 -15.12
CA ILE A 186 17.60 -8.83 -16.35
C ILE A 186 18.20 -10.21 -16.00
N SER A 187 17.82 -11.23 -16.77
CA SER A 187 18.55 -12.51 -16.85
C SER A 187 19.79 -12.37 -17.71
#